data_AF-A0A3C0URW5-F1
#
_entry.id   AF-A0A3C0URW5-F1
#
_cell.length_a   1.000
_cell.length_b   1.000
_cell.length_c   1.000
_cell.angle_alpha   90.00
_cell.angle_beta   90.00
_cell.angle_gamma   90.00
#
_symmetry.space_group_name_H-M   'P 1'
#
loop_
_entity.id
_entity.type
_entity.pdbx_description
1 polymer ?
#
loop_
_entity_poly.entity_id
_entity_poly.type
_entity_poly.pdbx_seq_one_letter_code
_entity_poly.pdbx_strand_id
1 'polypeptide(L)' 'MKHPLQSAYYQRYLRDLQRTKPKVFVDAMTNKTIWMHNPKKYGHQNYPELAKFIADNYLFKEEIDSVKIYVAR' A
#
# COMPACT_ATOMS: atom_id res chain seq x y z
N MET A 1 -4.32 -11.45 17.23
CA MET A 1 -5.15 -12.37 16.42
C MET A 1 -5.36 -11.78 15.04
N LYS A 2 -5.33 -12.62 13.99
CA LYS A 2 -5.64 -12.22 12.61
C LYS A 2 -7.17 -12.20 12.47
N HIS A 3 -7.77 -11.08 12.05
CA HIS A 3 -9.22 -11.02 11.89
C HIS A 3 -9.64 -11.87 10.69
N PRO A 4 -10.72 -12.68 10.76
CA PRO A 4 -11.13 -13.56 9.65
C PRO A 4 -11.36 -12.82 8.33
N LEU A 5 -11.85 -11.58 8.38
CA LEU A 5 -12.09 -10.75 7.19
C LEU A 5 -10.82 -10.12 6.58
N GLN A 6 -9.66 -10.20 7.25
CA GLN A 6 -8.47 -9.51 6.79
C GLN A 6 -8.00 -10.01 5.41
N SER A 7 -8.07 -11.31 5.17
CA SER A 7 -7.72 -11.90 3.86
C SER A 7 -8.71 -11.46 2.77
N ALA A 8 -10.01 -11.48 3.07
CA ALA A 8 -11.05 -11.07 2.12
C ALA A 8 -10.90 -9.60 1.70
N TYR A 9 -10.64 -8.70 2.65
CA TYR A 9 -10.41 -7.29 2.33
C TYR A 9 -9.11 -7.04 1.59
N TYR A 10 -8.03 -7.74 1.95
CA TYR A 10 -6.75 -7.64 1.24
C TYR A 10 -6.88 -8.06 -0.23
N GLN A 11 -7.56 -9.19 -0.50
CA GLN A 11 -7.77 -9.69 -1.86
C GLN A 11 -8.68 -8.77 -2.68
N ARG A 12 -9.72 -8.18 -2.06
CA ARG A 12 -10.55 -7.18 -2.72
C ARG A 12 -9.74 -5.94 -3.10
N TYR A 13 -8.92 -5.43 -2.18
CA TYR A 13 -8.06 -4.28 -2.41
C TYR A 13 -7.08 -4.49 -3.58
N LEU A 14 -6.41 -5.65 -3.62
CA LEU A 14 -5.51 -6.00 -4.73
C LEU A 14 -6.25 -6.08 -6.07
N ARG A 15 -7.41 -6.73 -6.10
CA ARG A 15 -8.23 -6.85 -7.30
C ARG A 15 -8.65 -5.48 -7.84
N ASP A 16 -9.04 -4.57 -6.97
CA ASP A 16 -9.42 -3.22 -7.37
C ASP A 16 -8.24 -2.42 -7.89
N LEU A 17 -7.05 -2.52 -7.27
CA LEU A 17 -5.83 -1.91 -7.78
C LEU A 17 -5.44 -2.43 -9.18
N GLN A 18 -5.52 -3.75 -9.38
CA GLN A 18 -5.20 -4.38 -10.67
C GLN A 18 -6.20 -4.02 -11.77
N ARG A 19 -7.48 -3.93 -11.42
CA ARG A 19 -8.58 -3.59 -12.36
C ARG A 19 -8.54 -2.11 -12.76
N THR A 20 -8.34 -1.22 -11.80
CA THR A 20 -8.45 0.22 -12.02
C THR A 20 -7.14 0.88 -12.43
N LYS A 21 -6.00 0.32 -12.03
CA LYS A 21 -4.64 0.84 -12.30
C LYS A 21 -4.55 2.36 -12.08
N PRO A 22 -4.74 2.83 -10.84
CA PRO A 22 -4.74 4.26 -10.55
C PRO A 22 -3.45 4.93 -11.01
N LYS A 23 -3.54 6.21 -11.40
CA LYS A 23 -2.35 6.97 -11.86
C LYS A 23 -1.37 7.28 -10.74
N VAL A 24 -1.85 7.32 -9.50
CA VAL A 24 -1.06 7.58 -8.31
C VAL A 24 -1.41 6.55 -7.24
N PHE A 25 -0.40 5.96 -6.63
CA PHE A 25 -0.52 5.12 -5.44
C PHE A 25 0.15 5.85 -4.27
N VAL A 26 -0.52 5.88 -3.12
CA VAL A 26 -0.06 6.57 -1.92
C VAL A 26 0.01 5.58 -0.77
N ASP A 27 1.19 5.45 -0.16
CA ASP A 27 1.36 4.74 1.10
C ASP A 27 1.46 5.77 2.24
N ALA A 28 0.35 5.94 2.95
CA ALA A 28 0.21 6.84 4.09
C ALA A 28 0.35 6.12 5.44
N MET A 29 0.97 4.94 5.47
CA MET A 29 1.29 4.24 6.71
C MET A 29 2.53 4.86 7.34
N THR A 30 2.33 5.95 8.07
CA THR A 30 3.40 6.74 8.69
C THR A 30 3.41 6.56 10.20
N ASN A 31 4.45 7.05 10.87
CA ASN A 31 4.46 7.13 12.34
C ASN A 31 3.50 8.19 12.91
N LYS A 32 2.92 9.05 12.06
CA LYS A 32 1.96 10.09 12.43
C LYS A 32 0.50 9.62 12.37
N THR A 33 0.22 8.43 11.82
CA THR A 33 -1.14 7.86 11.73
C THR A 33 -1.67 7.44 13.10
N ILE A 34 -2.95 7.67 13.42
CA ILE A 34 -3.50 7.40 14.78
C ILE A 34 -3.54 5.90 15.13
N TRP A 35 -3.94 5.03 14.20
CA TRP A 35 -4.16 3.60 14.49
C TRP A 35 -3.05 2.69 13.97
N MET A 36 -2.56 2.94 12.75
CA MET A 36 -1.57 2.09 12.05
C MET A 36 -0.19 2.78 11.99
N HIS A 37 0.28 3.27 13.14
CA HIS A 37 1.48 4.10 13.29
C HIS A 37 2.83 3.37 13.12
N ASN A 38 2.84 2.09 12.74
CA ASN A 38 4.08 1.32 12.56
C ASN A 38 4.29 0.97 11.07
N PRO A 39 5.04 1.79 10.32
CA PRO A 39 5.31 1.55 8.89
C PRO A 39 6.00 0.21 8.63
N LYS A 40 6.82 -0.27 9.57
CA LYS A 40 7.50 -1.58 9.45
C LYS A 40 6.55 -2.76 9.58
N LYS A 41 5.32 -2.54 10.07
CA LYS A 41 4.29 -3.57 10.18
C LYS A 41 3.18 -3.40 9.16
N TYR A 42 2.82 -2.16 8.86
CA TYR A 42 1.61 -1.82 8.11
C TYR A 42 1.87 -1.20 6.73
N GLY A 43 3.11 -0.78 6.44
CA GLY A 43 3.49 -0.28 5.11
C GLY A 43 3.29 -1.33 4.03
N HIS A 44 3.02 -0.89 2.80
CA HIS A 44 2.66 -1.79 1.70
C HIS A 44 3.75 -2.83 1.38
N GLN A 45 5.02 -2.53 1.71
CA GLN A 45 6.15 -3.45 1.50
C GLN A 45 6.01 -4.74 2.31
N ASN A 46 5.21 -4.74 3.39
CA ASN A 46 4.99 -5.91 4.24
C ASN A 46 3.91 -6.87 3.71
N TYR A 47 3.33 -6.56 2.54
CA TYR A 47 2.30 -7.36 1.89
C TYR A 47 2.85 -7.85 0.54
N PRO A 48 3.40 -9.07 0.44
CA PRO A 48 4.24 -9.48 -0.70
C PRO A 48 3.62 -9.28 -2.09
N GLU A 49 2.35 -9.66 -2.27
CA GLU A 49 1.66 -9.48 -3.56
C GLU A 49 1.45 -8.00 -3.91
N LEU A 50 1.12 -7.17 -2.92
CA LEU A 50 0.98 -5.72 -3.10
C LEU A 50 2.33 -5.07 -3.36
N ALA A 51 3.35 -5.42 -2.60
CA ALA A 51 4.72 -4.93 -2.77
C ALA A 51 5.23 -5.23 -4.18
N LYS A 52 5.01 -6.45 -4.66
CA LYS A 52 5.33 -6.84 -6.03
C LYS A 52 4.54 -6.03 -7.06
N PHE A 53 3.22 -5.92 -6.90
CA PHE A 53 2.39 -5.16 -7.83
C PHE A 53 2.81 -3.69 -7.94
N ILE A 54 3.11 -3.03 -6.81
CA ILE A 54 3.56 -1.65 -6.80
C ILE A 54 4.95 -1.52 -7.46
N ALA A 55 5.90 -2.40 -7.12
CA ALA A 55 7.24 -2.38 -7.71
C ALA A 55 7.23 -2.57 -9.24
N ASP A 56 6.37 -3.46 -9.74
CA ASP A 56 6.26 -3.78 -11.16
C ASP A 56 5.56 -2.66 -11.98
N ASN A 57 4.59 -1.95 -11.39
CA ASN A 57 3.69 -1.06 -12.13
C ASN A 57 3.85 0.44 -11.82
N TYR A 58 4.56 0.80 -10.75
CA TYR A 58 4.70 2.18 -10.31
C TYR A 58 6.17 2.55 -10.11
N LEU A 59 6.44 3.85 -10.11
CA LEU A 59 7.72 4.47 -9.79
C LEU A 59 7.57 5.31 -8.54
N PHE A 60 8.49 5.13 -7.59
CA PHE A 60 8.58 6.02 -6.44
C PHE A 60 8.92 7.44 -6.92
N LYS A 61 8.11 8.42 -6.51
CA LYS A 61 8.28 9.82 -6.92
C LYS A 61 8.93 10.64 -5.83
N GLU A 62 8.35 10.63 -4.64
CA GLU A 62 8.83 11.37 -3.47
C GLU A 62 8.21 10.85 -2.17
N GLU A 63 8.77 11.30 -1.05
CA GLU A 63 8.22 11.11 0.28
C GLU A 63 7.99 12.48 0.92
N ILE A 64 6.72 12.80 1.26
CA ILE A 64 6.32 14.05 1.91
C ILE A 64 5.72 13.69 3.26
N ASP A 65 6.25 14.25 4.35
CA ASP A 65 5.75 13.97 5.70
C ASP A 65 5.64 12.46 6.03
N SER A 66 6.61 11.69 5.55
CA SER A 66 6.66 10.22 5.63
C SER A 66 5.59 9.46 4.81
N VAL A 67 4.78 10.16 4.03
CA VAL A 67 3.86 9.58 3.05
C VAL A 67 4.61 9.33 1.75
N LYS A 68 4.60 8.09 1.27
CA LYS A 68 5.31 7.72 0.03
C LYS A 68 4.37 7.81 -1.16
N ILE A 69 4.79 8.53 -2.18
CA ILE A 69 4.01 8.77 -3.39
C ILE A 69 4.65 8.01 -4.55
N TYR A 70 3.82 7.26 -5.27
CA TYR A 70 4.20 6.48 -6.42
C TYR A 70 3.33 6.85 -7.62
N VAL A 71 3.93 6.99 -8.79
CA VAL A 71 3.24 7.28 -10.04
C VAL A 71 3.24 6.04 -10.94
N ALA A 72 2.13 5.79 -11.63
CA ALA A 72 2.05 4.68 -12.58
C ALA A 72 3.13 4.85 -13.67
N ARG A 73 3.73 3.73 -14.08
CA ARG A 73 4.64 3.65 -15.23
C ARG A 73 3.91 3.91 -16.55
#